data_AF-A0AAU2ENE6-F1
#
_entry.id   AF-A0AAU2ENE6-F1
#
_cell.length_a   1.000
_cell.length_b   1.000
_cell.length_c   1.000
_cell.angle_alpha   90.00
_cell.angle_beta   90.00
_cell.angle_gamma   90.00
#
_symmetry.space_group_name_H-M   'P 1'
#
loop_
_entity.id
_entity.type
_entity.pdbx_description
1 polymer ?
#
loop_
_entity_poly.entity_id
_entity_poly.type
_entity_poly.pdbx_seq_one_letter_code
_entity_poly.pdbx_strand_id
1 'polypeptide(L)'
;MEITITVSEPSPVFQRQLLELLAEHRAAIVTDVPDSRWTVARAGLYFERLPPRAKEILHDLATVHGGATHPDELRRAGKNLRGSTSAFRRILNEGAKQGLWPDGLLVPVQSLTKGGKLIQLYMPGWNDPDDDTLQPFSGYFEAETQRRKGAKARPKGQPGQGS
;
A
#
# COMPACT_ATOMS: atom_id res chain seq x y z
N MET A 1 -21.93 8.76 -21.72
CA MET A 1 -22.31 9.37 -20.42
C MET A 1 -21.65 8.53 -19.35
N GLU A 2 -20.99 9.16 -18.39
CA GLU A 2 -20.30 8.49 -17.29
C GLU A 2 -21.03 8.81 -15.99
N ILE A 3 -21.19 7.81 -15.11
CA ILE A 3 -21.90 7.94 -13.83
C ILE A 3 -21.00 7.40 -12.72
N THR A 4 -20.66 8.24 -11.75
CA THR A 4 -19.94 7.85 -10.53
C THR A 4 -20.91 7.81 -9.35
N ILE A 5 -20.92 6.73 -8.59
CA ILE A 5 -21.80 6.55 -7.43
C ILE A 5 -20.94 6.24 -6.20
N THR A 6 -21.08 7.06 -5.16
CA THR A 6 -20.49 6.82 -3.83
C THR A 6 -21.62 6.58 -2.85
N VAL A 7 -21.54 5.48 -2.09
CA VAL A 7 -22.56 5.10 -1.11
C VAL A 7 -21.91 4.90 0.24
N SER A 8 -22.30 5.72 1.21
CA SER A 8 -21.88 5.61 2.60
C SER A 8 -22.98 4.97 3.42
N GLU A 9 -22.63 3.98 4.25
CA GLU A 9 -23.54 3.28 5.16
C GLU A 9 -24.83 2.75 4.49
N PRO A 10 -24.73 1.91 3.44
CA PRO A 10 -25.91 1.37 2.79
C PRO A 10 -26.70 0.46 3.74
N SER A 11 -28.03 0.54 3.67
CA SER A 11 -28.87 -0.48 4.28
C SER A 11 -28.61 -1.86 3.62
N PRO A 12 -28.79 -2.97 4.35
CA PRO A 12 -28.57 -4.31 3.77
C PRO A 12 -29.43 -4.60 2.54
N VAL A 13 -30.63 -3.99 2.47
CA VAL A 13 -31.54 -4.10 1.32
C VAL A 13 -30.96 -3.33 0.13
N PHE A 14 -30.52 -2.10 0.34
CA PHE A 14 -29.92 -1.26 -0.70
C PHE A 14 -28.67 -1.92 -1.27
N GLN A 15 -27.77 -2.43 -0.41
CA GLN A 15 -26.54 -3.08 -0.85
C GLN A 15 -26.84 -4.28 -1.76
N ARG A 16 -27.79 -5.13 -1.38
CA ARG A 16 -28.17 -6.30 -2.18
C ARG A 16 -28.74 -5.89 -3.55
N GLN A 17 -29.66 -4.92 -3.57
CA GLN A 17 -30.25 -4.42 -4.82
C GLN A 17 -29.21 -3.78 -5.73
N LEU A 18 -28.27 -3.01 -5.17
CA LEU A 18 -27.16 -2.44 -5.93
C LEU A 18 -26.28 -3.55 -6.52
N LEU A 19 -25.94 -4.58 -5.73
CA LEU A 19 -25.14 -5.71 -6.22
C LEU A 19 -25.85 -6.52 -7.32
N GLU A 20 -27.16 -6.71 -7.22
CA GLU A 20 -27.97 -7.36 -8.25
C GLU A 20 -27.97 -6.55 -9.55
N LEU A 21 -28.18 -5.23 -9.46
CA LEU A 21 -28.11 -4.33 -10.61
C LEU A 21 -26.72 -4.34 -11.25
N LEU A 22 -25.66 -4.37 -10.43
CA LEU A 22 -24.30 -4.44 -10.92
C LEU A 22 -23.99 -5.78 -11.60
N ALA A 23 -24.58 -6.88 -11.12
CA ALA A 23 -24.44 -8.19 -11.75
C ALA A 23 -25.16 -8.25 -13.11
N GLU A 24 -26.34 -7.64 -13.21
CA GLU A 24 -27.16 -7.59 -14.43
C GLU A 24 -26.46 -6.84 -15.57
N HIS A 25 -25.76 -5.74 -15.24
CA HIS A 25 -25.10 -4.90 -16.23
C HIS A 25 -23.57 -5.06 -16.26
N ARG A 26 -23.06 -6.23 -15.87
CA ARG A 26 -21.62 -6.49 -15.70
C ARG A 26 -20.74 -6.10 -16.90
N ALA A 27 -21.25 -6.19 -18.12
CA ALA A 27 -20.53 -5.81 -19.34
C ALA A 27 -20.37 -4.28 -19.53
N ALA A 28 -21.24 -3.49 -18.88
CA ALA A 28 -21.21 -2.03 -18.91
C ALA A 28 -20.54 -1.44 -17.66
N ILE A 29 -20.19 -2.28 -16.68
CA ILE A 29 -19.61 -1.84 -15.42
C ILE A 29 -18.10 -2.05 -15.48
N VAL A 30 -17.42 -0.92 -15.51
CA VAL A 30 -16.00 -0.86 -15.21
C VAL A 30 -15.88 -0.87 -13.69
N THR A 31 -15.58 -2.02 -13.09
CA THR A 31 -15.24 -2.13 -11.66
C THR A 31 -13.83 -1.60 -11.36
N ASP A 32 -13.19 -0.93 -12.31
CA ASP A 32 -11.87 -0.35 -12.09
C ASP A 32 -11.97 0.76 -11.07
N VAL A 33 -11.39 0.47 -9.90
CA VAL A 33 -10.69 1.47 -9.12
C VAL A 33 -9.94 2.36 -10.11
N PRO A 34 -10.16 3.69 -10.13
CA PRO A 34 -9.53 4.57 -11.11
C PRO A 34 -8.07 4.20 -11.28
N ASP A 35 -7.60 4.13 -12.51
CA ASP A 35 -6.24 3.67 -12.81
C ASP A 35 -5.15 4.42 -12.00
N SER A 36 -5.45 5.65 -11.58
CA SER A 36 -4.64 6.48 -10.71
C SER A 36 -4.61 6.07 -9.22
N ARG A 37 -5.36 5.04 -8.78
CA ARG A 37 -5.46 4.64 -7.37
C ARG A 37 -4.79 3.31 -7.04
N TRP A 38 -4.24 3.24 -5.83
CA TRP A 38 -3.69 2.02 -5.28
C TRP A 38 -4.79 1.02 -4.89
N THR A 39 -4.46 -0.27 -4.94
CA THR A 39 -5.24 -1.34 -4.32
C THR A 39 -4.33 -2.14 -3.40
N VAL A 40 -4.89 -2.92 -2.46
CA VAL A 40 -4.07 -3.69 -1.49
C VAL A 40 -3.16 -4.69 -2.24
N ALA A 41 -3.68 -5.28 -3.31
CA ALA A 41 -2.91 -6.17 -4.17
C ALA A 41 -1.77 -5.45 -4.91
N ARG A 42 -2.04 -4.27 -5.50
CA ARG A 42 -1.01 -3.44 -6.16
C ARG A 42 0.06 -3.00 -5.14
N ALA A 43 -0.36 -2.57 -3.96
CA ALA A 43 0.52 -2.14 -2.87
C ALA A 43 1.47 -3.26 -2.42
N GLY A 44 0.94 -4.47 -2.22
CA GLY A 44 1.76 -5.64 -1.87
C GLY A 44 2.73 -6.03 -2.99
N LEU A 45 2.25 -6.04 -4.24
CA LEU A 45 3.07 -6.35 -5.41
C LEU A 45 4.20 -5.31 -5.61
N TYR A 46 3.90 -4.04 -5.41
CA TYR A 46 4.86 -2.95 -5.44
C TYR A 46 5.88 -3.10 -4.31
N PHE A 47 5.41 -3.34 -3.08
CA PHE A 47 6.27 -3.56 -1.92
C PHE A 47 7.27 -4.68 -2.19
N GLU A 48 6.83 -5.82 -2.72
CA GLU A 48 7.71 -6.96 -2.99
C GLU A 48 8.83 -6.69 -3.99
N ARG A 49 8.61 -5.78 -4.94
CA ARG A 49 9.62 -5.37 -5.93
C ARG A 49 10.62 -4.33 -5.42
N LEU A 50 10.37 -3.71 -4.27
CA LEU A 50 11.29 -2.72 -3.72
C LEU A 50 12.61 -3.39 -3.30
N PRO A 51 13.76 -2.70 -3.50
CA PRO A 51 15.01 -3.11 -2.88
C PRO A 51 14.88 -3.19 -1.35
N PRO A 52 15.66 -4.05 -0.67
CA PRO A 52 15.51 -4.31 0.76
C PRO A 52 15.45 -3.03 1.62
N ARG A 53 16.31 -2.06 1.31
CA ARG A 53 16.34 -0.80 2.05
C ARG A 53 15.09 0.07 1.86
N ALA A 54 14.51 0.06 0.66
CA ALA A 54 13.28 0.79 0.38
C ALA A 54 12.06 0.09 1.02
N LYS A 55 12.05 -1.25 1.09
CA LYS A 55 11.07 -2.02 1.87
C LYS A 55 11.08 -1.61 3.34
N GLU A 56 12.27 -1.59 3.96
CA GLU A 56 12.43 -1.17 5.36
C GLU A 56 11.89 0.24 5.60
N ILE A 57 12.27 1.21 4.76
CA ILE A 57 11.82 2.61 4.90
C ILE A 57 10.31 2.73 4.79
N LEU A 58 9.69 2.11 3.77
CA LEU A 58 8.24 2.18 3.57
C LEU A 58 7.48 1.50 4.73
N HIS A 59 7.97 0.35 5.20
CA HIS A 59 7.39 -0.33 6.34
C HIS A 59 7.50 0.51 7.63
N ASP A 60 8.67 1.07 7.93
CA ASP A 60 8.89 1.90 9.13
C ASP A 60 8.03 3.17 9.09
N LEU A 61 7.92 3.81 7.93
CA LEU A 61 7.02 4.96 7.75
C LEU A 61 5.58 4.58 8.06
N ALA A 62 5.07 3.50 7.49
CA ALA A 62 3.68 3.08 7.68
C ALA A 62 3.36 2.59 9.10
N THR A 63 4.31 1.93 9.77
CA THR A 63 4.04 1.19 11.03
C THR A 63 4.61 1.82 12.29
N VAL A 64 5.69 2.60 12.18
CA VAL A 64 6.42 3.15 13.34
C VAL A 64 6.28 4.66 13.41
N HIS A 65 6.37 5.34 12.28
CA HIS A 65 6.48 6.80 12.23
C HIS A 65 5.20 7.52 11.79
N GLY A 66 4.07 6.82 11.64
CA GLY A 66 2.80 7.45 11.28
C GLY A 66 2.86 8.19 9.94
N GLY A 67 3.53 7.61 8.96
CA GLY A 67 3.62 8.12 7.59
C GLY A 67 4.66 9.19 7.35
N ALA A 68 5.36 9.74 8.35
CA ALA A 68 6.38 10.77 8.11
C ALA A 68 7.51 10.74 9.13
N THR A 69 8.74 10.98 8.70
CA THR A 69 9.89 11.00 9.62
C THR A 69 11.08 11.83 9.12
N HIS A 70 11.95 12.21 10.05
CA HIS A 70 13.21 12.87 9.72
C HIS A 70 14.22 11.84 9.19
N PRO A 71 15.09 12.18 8.23
CA PRO A 71 16.09 11.25 7.67
C PRO A 71 16.99 10.62 8.72
N ASP A 72 17.28 11.32 9.82
CA ASP A 72 18.14 10.80 10.88
C ASP A 72 17.52 9.61 11.62
N GLU A 73 16.20 9.60 11.81
CA GLU A 73 15.47 8.47 12.40
C GLU A 73 15.58 7.20 11.55
N LEU A 74 15.63 7.37 10.23
CA LEU A 74 15.78 6.24 9.31
C LEU A 74 17.23 5.76 9.22
N ARG A 75 18.23 6.58 9.53
CA ARG A 75 19.66 6.20 9.41
C ARG A 75 20.04 5.18 10.48
N ARG A 76 19.82 3.90 10.20
CA ARG A 76 20.38 2.81 11.00
C ARG A 76 21.83 2.53 10.57
N ALA A 77 22.75 2.48 11.53
CA ALA A 77 24.13 2.01 11.39
C ALA A 77 24.87 2.56 10.14
N GLY A 78 24.87 3.88 9.93
CA GLY A 78 25.67 4.53 8.88
C GLY A 78 25.20 4.29 7.44
N LYS A 79 24.05 3.64 7.22
CA LYS A 79 23.52 3.41 5.86
C LYS A 79 22.98 4.70 5.27
N ASN A 80 23.50 5.06 4.10
CA ASN A 80 23.10 6.25 3.37
C ASN A 80 21.66 6.10 2.82
N LEU A 81 20.89 7.19 2.85
CA LEU A 81 19.54 7.24 2.29
C LEU A 81 19.56 7.63 0.80
N ARG A 82 20.69 8.15 0.32
CA ARG A 82 20.90 8.49 -1.09
C ARG A 82 20.71 7.23 -1.95
N GLY A 83 19.86 7.33 -2.97
CA GLY A 83 19.50 6.20 -3.86
C GLY A 83 18.30 5.36 -3.41
N SER A 84 18.02 5.30 -2.11
CA SER A 84 16.84 4.58 -1.59
C SER A 84 15.54 5.33 -1.91
N THR A 85 15.57 6.66 -1.89
CA THR A 85 14.42 7.51 -2.21
C THR A 85 14.07 7.47 -3.71
N SER A 86 15.07 7.38 -4.59
CA SER A 86 14.86 7.22 -6.03
C SER A 86 14.30 5.84 -6.40
N ALA A 87 14.51 4.83 -5.56
CA ALA A 87 14.01 3.48 -5.82
C ALA A 87 12.48 3.43 -5.89
N PHE A 88 11.77 4.23 -5.07
CA PHE A 88 10.31 4.26 -5.08
C PHE A 88 9.76 4.69 -6.45
N ARG A 89 10.22 5.83 -6.96
CA ARG A 89 9.82 6.32 -8.29
C ARG A 89 10.31 5.40 -9.42
N ARG A 90 11.52 4.86 -9.30
CA ARG A 90 12.07 3.94 -10.31
C ARG A 90 11.23 2.67 -10.45
N ILE A 91 10.96 1.98 -9.33
CA ILE A 91 10.16 0.75 -9.33
C ILE A 91 8.75 1.03 -9.84
N LEU A 92 8.14 2.14 -9.44
CA LEU A 92 6.83 2.54 -9.94
C LEU A 92 6.83 2.68 -11.48
N ASN A 93 7.78 3.43 -12.03
CA ASN A 93 7.87 3.65 -13.47
C ASN A 93 8.19 2.35 -14.23
N GLU A 94 9.04 1.49 -13.68
CA GLU A 94 9.37 0.19 -14.28
C GLU A 94 8.14 -0.72 -14.32
N GLY A 95 7.36 -0.76 -13.24
CA GLY A 95 6.17 -1.61 -13.22
C GLY A 95 5.05 -1.11 -14.11
N ALA A 96 4.91 0.21 -14.28
CA ALA A 96 3.96 0.79 -15.22
C ALA A 96 4.32 0.41 -16.67
N LYS A 97 5.60 0.53 -17.04
CA LYS A 97 6.12 0.07 -18.35
C LYS A 97 5.93 -1.43 -18.61
N GLN A 98 5.85 -2.24 -17.56
CA GLN A 98 5.62 -3.68 -17.64
C GLN A 98 4.13 -4.06 -17.56
N GLY A 99 3.22 -3.09 -17.47
CA GLY A 99 1.78 -3.33 -17.36
C GLY A 99 1.34 -3.95 -16.03
N LEU A 100 2.15 -3.82 -14.97
CA LEU A 100 1.86 -4.38 -13.65
C LEU A 100 0.84 -3.52 -12.88
N TRP A 101 0.80 -2.24 -13.21
CA TRP A 101 -0.15 -1.26 -12.72
C TRP A 101 -0.25 -0.10 -13.71
N PRO A 102 -1.27 0.75 -13.58
CA PRO A 102 -1.51 1.84 -14.53
C PRO A 102 -0.48 2.96 -14.38
N ASP A 103 -0.39 3.78 -15.41
CA ASP A 103 0.35 5.04 -15.34
C ASP A 103 -0.34 6.02 -14.37
N GLY A 104 0.43 6.94 -13.81
CA GLY A 104 -0.12 8.01 -12.97
C GLY A 104 -0.42 7.63 -11.52
N LEU A 105 -0.11 6.40 -11.09
CA LEU A 105 -0.12 6.06 -9.66
C LEU A 105 0.78 7.01 -8.86
N LEU A 106 0.33 7.38 -7.66
CA LEU A 106 1.08 8.22 -6.74
C LEU A 106 2.32 7.46 -6.23
N VAL A 107 3.47 8.11 -6.20
CA VAL A 107 4.67 7.54 -5.56
C VAL A 107 4.43 7.44 -4.04
N PRO A 108 4.46 6.23 -3.44
CA PRO A 108 4.05 6.04 -2.04
C PRO A 108 4.93 6.72 -1.00
N VAL A 109 6.18 7.04 -1.34
CA VAL A 109 7.11 7.74 -0.45
C VAL A 109 7.73 8.91 -1.21
N GLN A 110 7.59 10.10 -0.64
CA GLN A 110 8.16 11.34 -1.15
C GLN A 110 9.25 11.87 -0.21
N SER A 111 10.05 12.80 -0.74
CA SER A 111 11.21 13.37 -0.06
C SER A 111 11.12 14.87 -0.11
N LEU A 112 11.13 15.52 1.05
CA LEU A 112 11.24 16.97 1.15
C LEU A 112 12.71 17.36 1.29
N THR A 113 13.17 18.26 0.43
CA THR A 113 14.53 18.78 0.46
C THR A 113 14.53 20.30 0.61
N LYS A 114 15.47 20.84 1.39
CA LYS A 114 15.70 22.27 1.56
C LYS A 114 17.18 22.55 1.41
N GLY A 115 17.55 23.39 0.45
CA GLY A 115 18.97 23.69 0.14
C GLY A 115 19.78 22.45 -0.22
N GLY A 116 19.19 21.48 -0.94
CA GLY A 116 19.85 20.21 -1.32
C GLY A 116 20.00 19.18 -0.19
N LYS A 117 19.61 19.52 1.05
CA LYS A 117 19.56 18.58 2.17
C LYS A 117 18.19 17.93 2.26
N LEU A 118 18.16 16.61 2.39
CA LEU A 118 16.95 15.87 2.73
C LEU A 118 16.55 16.21 4.17
N ILE A 119 15.32 16.66 4.36
CA ILE A 119 14.79 17.07 5.67
C ILE A 119 13.60 16.21 6.13
N GLN A 120 12.92 15.52 5.22
CA GLN A 120 11.81 14.63 5.58
C GLN A 120 11.61 13.55 4.52
N LEU A 121 11.20 12.37 4.96
CA LEU A 121 10.50 11.40 4.11
C LEU A 121 9.08 11.26 4.62
N TYR A 122 8.12 11.18 3.71
CA TYR A 122 6.72 11.05 4.06
C TYR A 122 5.91 10.28 3.03
N MET A 123 4.79 9.74 3.47
CA MET A 123 3.75 9.12 2.67
C MET A 123 2.67 10.19 2.42
N PRO A 124 2.50 10.68 1.19
CA PRO A 124 1.50 11.71 0.88
C PRO A 124 0.08 11.22 1.23
N GLY A 125 -0.75 12.08 1.82
CA GLY A 125 -2.13 11.73 2.18
C GLY A 125 -2.27 10.81 3.40
N TRP A 126 -1.18 10.24 3.93
CA TRP A 126 -1.26 9.20 4.97
C TRP A 126 -1.96 9.62 6.27
N ASN A 127 -1.85 10.90 6.64
CA ASN A 127 -2.47 11.47 7.84
C ASN A 127 -3.66 12.38 7.52
N ASP A 128 -4.09 12.42 6.25
CA ASP A 128 -5.26 13.18 5.85
C ASP A 128 -6.46 12.23 5.84
N PRO A 129 -7.45 12.41 6.74
CA PRO A 129 -8.60 11.52 6.83
C PRO A 129 -9.47 11.55 5.57
N ASP A 130 -9.36 12.60 4.77
CA ASP A 130 -10.11 12.76 3.51
C ASP A 130 -9.31 12.25 2.28
N ASP A 131 -8.05 11.85 2.46
CA ASP A 131 -7.18 11.31 1.40
C ASP A 131 -7.02 9.78 1.53
N ASP A 132 -7.75 9.04 0.68
CA ASP A 132 -7.72 7.58 0.66
C ASP A 132 -6.61 6.98 -0.24
N THR A 133 -5.75 7.81 -0.84
CA THR A 133 -4.86 7.38 -1.94
C THR A 133 -3.85 6.31 -1.54
N LEU A 134 -3.38 6.31 -0.29
CA LEU A 134 -2.40 5.35 0.23
C LEU A 134 -2.96 4.39 1.30
N GLN A 135 -4.25 4.48 1.64
CA GLN A 135 -4.95 3.54 2.54
C GLN A 135 -4.67 2.05 2.23
N PRO A 136 -4.56 1.63 0.95
CA PRO A 136 -4.25 0.24 0.63
C PRO A 136 -2.92 -0.29 1.17
N PHE A 137 -1.94 0.57 1.47
CA PHE A 137 -0.70 0.16 2.13
C PHE A 137 -0.93 -0.18 3.61
N SER A 138 -1.84 0.51 4.30
CA SER A 138 -2.24 0.15 5.68
C SER A 138 -2.85 -1.26 5.70
N GLY A 139 -3.85 -1.49 4.85
CA GLY A 139 -4.49 -2.80 4.73
C GLY A 139 -3.51 -3.93 4.39
N TYR A 140 -2.49 -3.65 3.55
CA TYR A 140 -1.43 -4.62 3.27
C TYR A 140 -0.57 -4.92 4.52
N PHE A 141 -0.07 -3.91 5.23
CA PHE A 141 0.80 -4.12 6.39
C PHE A 141 0.06 -4.70 7.60
N GLU A 142 -1.21 -4.37 7.79
CA GLU A 142 -2.08 -5.00 8.77
C GLU A 142 -2.25 -6.50 8.47
N ALA A 143 -2.58 -6.86 7.23
CA ALA A 143 -2.72 -8.24 6.81
C ALA A 143 -1.41 -9.03 6.97
N GLU A 144 -0.27 -8.43 6.63
CA GLU A 144 1.05 -9.03 6.79
C GLU A 144 1.41 -9.25 8.27
N THR A 145 1.06 -8.29 9.14
CA THR A 145 1.25 -8.41 10.59
C THR A 145 0.42 -9.56 11.16
N GLN A 146 -0.83 -9.69 10.73
CA GLN A 146 -1.72 -10.79 11.16
C GLN A 146 -1.21 -12.15 10.68
N ARG A 147 -0.72 -12.26 9.43
CA ARG A 147 -0.10 -13.49 8.91
C ARG A 147 1.11 -13.92 9.74
N ARG A 148 1.98 -12.99 10.12
CA ARG A 148 3.16 -13.27 10.96
C ARG A 148 2.80 -13.70 12.38
N LYS A 149 1.77 -13.08 12.97
CA LYS A 149 1.24 -13.48 14.29
C LYS A 149 0.60 -14.88 14.24
N GLY A 150 -0.22 -15.15 13.22
CA GLY A 150 -0.85 -16.46 13.01
C GLY A 150 0.15 -17.59 12.70
N ALA A 151 1.22 -17.30 11.95
CA ALA A 151 2.30 -18.26 11.69
C ALA A 151 3.10 -18.63 12.95
N LYS A 152 3.27 -17.67 13.88
CA LYS A 152 3.87 -17.93 15.21
C LYS A 152 2.96 -18.70 16.16
N ALA A 153 1.64 -18.73 15.90
CA ALA A 153 0.64 -19.36 16.76
C ALA A 153 0.33 -20.82 16.41
N ARG A 154 1.02 -21.45 15.42
CA ARG A 154 0.89 -22.90 15.20
C ARG A 154 1.39 -23.66 16.44
N PRO A 155 0.54 -24.43 17.13
CA PRO A 155 0.97 -25.18 18.30
C PRO A 155 1.94 -26.31 17.89
N LYS A 156 3.02 -26.46 18.66
CA LYS A 156 3.82 -27.69 18.69
C LYS A 156 2.95 -28.82 19.26
N GLY A 157 2.17 -29.50 18.42
CA GLY A 157 1.71 -30.86 18.69
C GLY A 157 2.50 -31.82 17.82
N GLN A 158 2.95 -33.00 18.22
CA GLN A 158 3.07 -33.73 19.49
C GLN A 158 3.99 -34.93 19.10
N PRO A 159 4.91 -35.43 19.95
CA PRO A 159 5.83 -36.50 19.56
C PRO A 159 5.08 -37.80 19.28
N GLY A 160 5.60 -38.56 18.31
CA GLY A 160 4.95 -39.70 17.70
C GLY A 160 4.42 -40.75 18.67
N GLN A 161 3.27 -41.30 18.34
CA GLN A 161 2.87 -42.61 18.83
C GLN A 161 3.73 -43.65 18.11
N GLY A 162 4.69 -44.20 18.85
CA GLY A 162 5.38 -45.42 18.49
C GLY A 162 4.43 -46.61 18.56
N SER A 163 4.65 -47.53 17.62
CA SER A 163 3.98 -48.81 17.42
C SER A 163 4.12 -49.77 18.59
#